data_AF-U6C596-F1
#
_entry.id   AF-U6C596-F1
#
_cell.length_a   1.000
_cell.length_b   1.000
_cell.length_c   1.000
_cell.angle_alpha   90.00
_cell.angle_beta   90.00
_cell.angle_gamma   90.00
#
_symmetry.space_group_name_H-M   'P 1'
#
loop_
_entity.id
_entity.type
_entity.pdbx_description
1 polymer ?
#
loop_
_entity_poly.entity_id
_entity_poly.type
_entity_poly.pdbx_seq_one_letter_code
_entity_poly.pdbx_strand_id
1 'polypeptide(L)' 'MTLTKQTCAKQACDCCRIRRVKCDGKRPCSSCLQNSLDCTYLQPSRKRGPKSIR' A
#
# COMPACT_ATOMS: atom_id res chain seq x y z
N MET A 1 12.60 -7.05 22.51
CA MET A 1 11.25 -6.69 22.01
C MET A 1 11.45 -5.96 20.69
N THR A 2 11.05 -6.37 19.49
CA THR A 2 10.07 -7.35 18.99
C THR A 2 10.53 -7.81 17.61
N LEU A 3 10.63 -9.13 17.40
CA LEU A 3 10.84 -9.76 16.10
C LEU A 3 9.63 -9.46 15.20
N THR A 4 9.76 -8.56 14.22
CA THR A 4 8.70 -8.32 13.23
C THR A 4 8.71 -9.41 12.18
N LYS A 5 8.15 -10.54 12.58
CA LYS A 5 7.80 -11.72 11.79
C LYS A 5 7.06 -11.25 10.54
N GLN A 6 7.75 -11.27 9.39
CA GLN A 6 7.16 -11.03 8.08
C GLN A 6 6.33 -12.24 7.68
N THR A 7 5.13 -12.33 8.24
CA THR A 7 4.09 -13.24 7.75
C THR A 7 3.38 -12.58 6.58
N CYS A 8 3.39 -13.22 5.41
CA CYS A 8 2.58 -12.93 4.22
C CYS A 8 2.31 -11.44 3.98
N ALA A 9 3.13 -10.80 3.14
CA ALA A 9 3.10 -9.37 2.83
C ALA A 9 1.67 -8.81 2.79
N LYS A 10 1.21 -8.24 3.92
CA LYS A 10 -0.09 -7.58 4.01
C LYS A 10 -0.08 -6.49 2.95
N GLN A 11 -1.04 -6.55 2.03
CA GLN A 11 -1.15 -5.59 0.93
C GLN A 11 -1.04 -4.18 1.51
N ALA A 12 -0.12 -3.38 0.98
CA ALA A 12 -0.02 -1.98 1.35
C ALA A 12 -1.24 -1.22 0.81
N CYS A 13 -1.67 -0.19 1.54
CA CYS A 13 -2.75 0.69 1.10
C CYS A 13 -2.37 1.39 -0.21
N ASP A 14 -3.34 1.87 -0.98
CA ASP A 14 -3.09 2.52 -2.27
C ASP A 14 -2.18 3.75 -2.11
N CYS A 15 -2.45 4.59 -1.11
CA CYS A 15 -1.60 5.73 -0.79
C CYS A 15 -0.17 5.32 -0.43
N CYS A 16 -0.03 4.27 0.39
CA CYS A 16 1.24 3.75 0.85
C CYS A 16 2.06 3.18 -0.30
N ARG A 17 1.37 2.52 -1.23
CA ARG A 17 1.94 1.89 -2.43
C ARG A 17 2.38 2.93 -3.45
N ILE A 18 1.59 4.00 -3.65
CA ILE A 18 1.94 5.14 -4.52
C ILE A 18 3.11 5.93 -3.94
N ARG A 19 3.07 6.23 -2.64
CA ARG A 19 4.13 6.97 -1.92
C ARG A 19 5.36 6.14 -1.62
N ARG A 20 5.31 4.82 -1.86
CA ARG A 20 6.39 3.86 -1.55
C ARG A 20 6.85 3.92 -0.09
N VAL A 21 5.90 4.09 0.83
CA VAL A 21 6.15 4.11 2.28
C VAL A 21 5.69 2.81 2.94
N LYS A 22 6.23 2.52 4.13
CA LYS A 22 5.84 1.33 4.90
C LYS A 22 4.38 1.44 5.32
N CYS A 23 3.58 0.44 4.95
CA CYS A 23 2.19 0.34 5.37
C CYS A 23 2.07 -0.60 6.57
N ASP A 24 1.34 -0.18 7.61
CA ASP A 24 1.04 -1.02 8.77
C ASP A 24 -0.10 -2.03 8.52
N GLY A 25 -0.81 -1.91 7.38
CA GLY A 25 -1.94 -2.79 7.05
C GLY A 25 -3.19 -2.58 7.91
N LYS A 26 -3.25 -1.49 8.70
CA LYS A 26 -4.44 -1.08 9.47
C LYS A 26 -5.26 -0.06 8.67
N ARG A 27 -6.57 0.03 8.91
CA ARG A 27 -7.45 1.04 8.29
C ARG A 27 -8.04 1.96 9.37
N PRO A 28 -7.69 3.25 9.40
CA PRO A 28 -6.66 3.93 8.59
C PRO A 28 -5.23 3.52 8.99
N CYS A 29 -4.29 3.57 8.04
CA CYS A 29 -2.88 3.25 8.29
C CYS A 29 -2.19 4.43 9.01
N SER A 30 -1.09 4.23 9.75
CA SER A 30 -0.46 5.34 10.52
C SER A 30 -0.06 6.52 9.62
N SER A 31 0.52 6.23 8.45
CA SER A 31 0.89 7.26 7.47
C SER A 31 -0.35 7.98 6.90
N CYS A 32 -1.42 7.24 6.65
CA CYS A 32 -2.68 7.78 6.14
C CYS A 32 -3.35 8.67 7.18
N LEU A 33 -3.33 8.25 8.45
CA LEU A 33 -3.89 8.99 9.57
C LEU A 33 -3.12 10.30 9.81
N GLN A 34 -1.78 10.26 9.81
CA GLN A 34 -0.95 11.45 10.00
C GLN A 34 -1.09 12.46 8.86
N ASN A 35 -1.17 11.98 7.61
CA ASN A 35 -1.35 12.85 6.46
C ASN A 35 -2.83 13.16 6.15
N SER A 36 -3.78 12.65 6.94
CA SER A 36 -5.23 12.76 6.68
C SER A 36 -5.60 12.36 5.24
N LEU A 37 -5.09 11.21 4.79
CA LEU A 37 -5.32 10.65 3.46
C LEU A 37 -6.34 9.51 3.48
N ASP A 38 -7.00 9.33 2.35
CA ASP A 38 -7.90 8.22 2.09
C ASP A 38 -7.16 6.87 2.07
N CYS A 39 -7.20 6.15 3.20
CA CYS A 39 -6.68 4.79 3.29
C CYS A 39 -7.62 3.81 2.58
N THR A 40 -7.41 3.64 1.27
CA THR A 40 -8.09 2.64 0.45
C THR A 40 -7.16 1.46 0.17
N TYR A 41 -7.78 0.28 0.08
CA TYR A 41 -7.18 -0.95 -0.44
C TYR A 41 -7.95 -1.43 -1.67
N LEU A 42 -8.73 -0.52 -2.26
CA LEU A 42 -9.72 -0.81 -3.28
C LEU A 42 -9.15 -0.65 -4.68
N GLN A 43 -8.04 0.10 -4.87
CA GLN A 43 -7.56 0.27 -6.24
C GLN A 43 -6.94 -1.04 -6.75
N PRO A 44 -7.52 -1.64 -7.82
CA PRO A 44 -6.76 -2.57 -8.62
C PRO A 44 -5.56 -1.80 -9.17
N SER A 45 -4.36 -2.38 -9.03
CA SER A 45 -3.16 -1.90 -9.72
C SER A 45 -3.57 -1.64 -11.17
N ARG A 46 -3.58 -0.37 -11.60
CA ARG A 46 -3.91 -0.02 -12.98
C ARG A 46 -3.06 -0.93 -13.86
N LYS A 47 -3.71 -1.86 -14.57
CA LYS A 47 -3.03 -2.76 -15.49
C LYS A 47 -2.21 -1.84 -16.38
N ARG A 48 -0.88 -1.92 -16.29
CA ARG A 48 0.00 -1.22 -17.23
C ARG A 48 -0.55 -1.61 -18.61
N GLY A 49 -0.94 -0.61 -19.40
CA GLY A 49 -1.46 -0.83 -20.75
C GLY A 49 -0.52 -1.77 -21.51
N PRO A 50 -1.01 -2.46 -22.57
CA PRO A 50 -0.22 -3.44 -23.28
C PRO A 50 1.17 -2.84 -23.55
N LYS A 51 2.22 -3.55 -23.12
CA LYS A 51 3.58 -3.17 -23.52
C LYS A 51 3.54 -3.16 -25.04
N SER A 52 3.71 -1.98 -25.65
CA SER A 52 3.87 -1.87 -27.10
C SER A 52 5.02 -2.79 -27.48
N ILE A 53 4.68 -3.96 -28.02
CA ILE A 53 5.61 -4.82 -28.74
C ILE A 53 5.77 -4.11 -30.09
N ARG A 54 6.77 -3.24 -30.21
CA ARG A 54 7.24 -2.76 -31.50
C ARG A 54 8.73 -2.98 -31.58
#